data_AF-A0AAD4D040-F1
#
_entry.id   AF-A0AAD4D040-F1
#
_cell.length_a   1.000
_cell.length_b   1.000
_cell.length_c   1.000
_cell.angle_alpha   90.00
_cell.angle_beta   90.00
_cell.angle_gamma   90.00
#
_symmetry.space_group_name_H-M   'P 1'
#
loop_
_entity.id
_entity.type
_entity.pdbx_description
1 polymer ?
#
loop_
_entity_poly.entity_id
_entity_poly.type
_entity_poly.pdbx_seq_one_letter_code
_entity_poly.pdbx_strand_id
1 'polypeptide(L)'
;MVLTVIQYTEVLIEMGVQKKWGQQYKWRVITALEAIKAAGRLSLLRLTSQRMIMHPIHTERDVDPSTLADLAEAEQAVKESHWTGTRTGSTRLQLSAVLTPDVVRKPRDLVGKLSGLGAIGEYMFILRPLIYVLAMRKYGQKSWYPWFLSLAIELASRTSIKQCLSSRPSGGGRGGSGTVLEKDELKRRLWLLLYYVLRSPFYDRFTKERLHNFCESVSKKPLISLVGGIVRDYQPLWESVYFYTAGS
;
A
#
# COMPACT_ATOMS: atom_id res chain seq x y z
N MET A 1 15.68 4.87 3.40
CA MET A 1 16.13 4.98 4.80
C MET A 1 15.45 6.12 5.55
N VAL A 2 15.65 7.39 5.20
CA VAL A 2 15.01 8.53 5.92
C VAL A 2 13.48 8.43 5.96
N LEU A 3 12.82 8.15 4.83
CA LEU A 3 11.35 7.97 4.76
C LEU A 3 10.85 6.85 5.69
N THR A 4 11.61 5.76 5.80
CA THR A 4 11.28 4.60 6.62
C THR A 4 11.39 4.93 8.11
N VAL A 5 12.45 5.64 8.52
CA VAL A 5 12.62 6.10 9.91
C VAL A 5 11.49 7.04 10.30
N ILE A 6 11.10 7.96 9.41
CA ILE A 6 9.96 8.85 9.64
C ILE A 6 8.67 8.04 9.83
N GLN A 7 8.42 7.05 8.96
CA GLN A 7 7.24 6.20 9.05
C GLN A 7 7.15 5.42 10.38
N TYR A 8 8.27 4.90 10.90
CA TYR A 8 8.26 4.18 12.17
C TYR A 8 8.21 5.09 13.41
N THR A 9 8.63 6.36 13.28
CA THR A 9 8.67 7.30 14.41
C THR A 9 7.44 8.19 14.52
N GLU A 10 6.57 8.22 13.51
CA GLU A 10 5.43 9.15 13.45
C GLU A 10 4.44 8.98 14.61
N VAL A 11 4.13 7.73 14.99
CA VAL A 11 3.22 7.44 16.12
C VAL A 11 3.83 7.91 17.44
N LEU A 12 5.12 7.66 17.64
CA LEU A 12 5.84 8.08 18.86
C LEU A 12 5.91 9.61 18.96
N ILE A 13 6.17 10.29 17.84
CA ILE A 13 6.19 11.75 17.78
C ILE A 13 4.79 12.31 18.06
N GLU A 14 3.73 11.74 17.47
CA GLU A 14 2.35 12.19 17.72
C GLU A 14 1.98 12.05 19.20
N MET A 15 2.21 10.89 19.81
CA MET A 15 1.93 10.64 21.22
C MET A 15 2.77 11.56 22.13
N GLY A 16 4.05 11.77 21.81
CA GLY A 16 4.93 12.66 22.55
C GLY A 16 4.48 14.12 22.51
N VAL A 17 4.04 14.59 21.34
CA VAL A 17 3.57 15.97 21.15
C VAL A 17 2.21 16.18 21.82
N GLN A 18 1.30 15.22 21.71
CA GLN A 18 0.00 15.29 22.36
C GLN A 18 0.14 15.37 23.89
N LYS A 19 1.09 14.63 24.48
CA LYS A 19 1.33 14.63 25.93
C LYS A 19 1.99 15.92 26.43
N LYS A 20 2.91 16.52 25.66
CA LYS A 20 3.72 17.67 26.12
C LYS A 20 3.21 19.05 25.70
N TRP A 21 2.71 19.18 24.47
CA TRP A 21 2.38 20.48 23.86
C TRP A 21 0.91 20.61 23.45
N GLY A 22 0.10 19.55 23.64
CA GLY A 22 -1.34 19.59 23.42
C GLY A 22 -1.78 19.59 21.96
N GLN A 23 -3.09 19.77 21.74
CA GLN A 23 -3.75 19.45 20.47
C GLN A 23 -3.36 20.38 19.31
N GLN A 24 -3.07 21.66 19.57
CA GLN A 24 -2.73 22.60 18.48
C GLN A 24 -1.38 22.28 17.83
N TYR A 25 -0.39 21.93 18.64
CA TYR A 25 0.94 21.56 18.15
C TYR A 25 0.92 20.20 17.46
N LYS A 26 0.06 19.28 17.92
CA LYS A 26 -0.17 17.98 17.26
C LYS A 26 -0.44 18.15 15.77
N TRP A 27 -1.39 18.99 15.39
CA TRP A 27 -1.75 19.22 13.99
C TRP A 27 -0.66 19.92 13.17
N ARG A 28 0.13 20.79 13.80
CA ARG A 28 1.29 21.43 13.14
C ARG A 28 2.37 20.39 12.81
N VAL A 29 2.70 19.53 13.77
CA VAL A 29 3.72 18.47 13.60
C VAL A 29 3.25 17.43 12.58
N ILE A 30 1.99 16.97 12.65
CA ILE A 30 1.43 16.05 11.65
C ILE A 30 1.53 16.65 10.24
N THR A 31 1.18 17.94 10.07
CA THR A 31 1.28 18.62 8.78
C THR A 31 2.73 18.64 8.27
N ALA A 32 3.68 18.95 9.15
CA ALA A 32 5.10 18.98 8.79
C ALA A 32 5.63 17.60 8.40
N LEU A 33 5.28 16.56 9.16
CA LEU A 33 5.66 15.17 8.86
C LEU A 33 5.10 14.71 7.51
N GLU A 34 3.81 14.97 7.25
CA GLU A 34 3.20 14.63 5.95
C GLU A 34 3.81 15.42 4.80
N ALA A 35 4.16 16.70 5.02
CA ALA A 35 4.84 17.51 4.01
C ALA A 35 6.24 16.96 3.69
N ILE A 36 7.02 16.58 4.70
CA ILE A 36 8.35 15.98 4.51
C ILE A 36 8.24 14.64 3.79
N LYS A 37 7.30 13.77 4.18
CA LYS A 37 7.04 12.49 3.50
C LYS A 37 6.64 12.71 2.04
N ALA A 38 5.70 13.62 1.78
CA ALA A 38 5.26 13.95 0.43
C ALA A 38 6.41 14.50 -0.42
N ALA A 39 7.20 15.43 0.11
CA ALA A 39 8.38 15.96 -0.60
C ALA A 39 9.40 14.86 -0.93
N GLY A 40 9.68 13.96 0.02
CA GLY A 40 10.55 12.81 -0.19
C GLY A 40 10.05 11.88 -1.30
N ARG A 41 8.77 11.50 -1.26
CA ARG A 41 8.13 10.65 -2.29
C ARG A 41 8.09 11.34 -3.66
N LEU A 42 7.80 12.63 -3.71
CA LEU A 42 7.82 13.42 -4.95
C LEU A 42 9.23 13.49 -5.57
N SER A 43 10.24 13.63 -4.72
CA SER A 43 11.65 13.64 -5.15
C SER A 43 12.05 12.28 -5.73
N LEU A 44 11.65 11.18 -5.07
CA LEU A 44 11.85 9.82 -5.58
C LEU A 44 11.13 9.58 -6.92
N LEU A 45 9.90 10.07 -7.09
CA LEU A 45 9.16 9.93 -8.33
C LEU A 45 9.88 10.61 -9.50
N ARG A 46 10.46 11.80 -9.27
CA ARG A 46 11.25 12.53 -10.28
C ARG A 46 12.55 11.79 -10.61
N LEU A 47 13.28 11.30 -9.60
CA LEU A 47 14.53 10.56 -9.79
C LEU A 47 14.30 9.21 -10.51
N THR A 48 13.13 8.59 -10.32
CA THR A 48 12.79 7.27 -10.89
C THR A 48 12.09 7.37 -12.26
N SER A 49 12.08 8.55 -12.88
CA SER A 49 11.44 8.78 -14.19
C SER A 49 9.95 8.41 -14.22
N GLN A 50 9.19 8.83 -13.19
CA GLN A 50 7.73 8.65 -13.09
C GLN A 50 7.28 7.18 -13.06
N ARG A 51 8.07 6.28 -12.48
CA ARG A 51 7.60 4.92 -12.16
C ARG A 51 6.78 4.93 -10.87
N MET A 52 5.82 4.01 -10.77
CA MET A 52 5.00 3.89 -9.58
C MET A 52 5.87 3.60 -8.34
N ILE A 53 5.60 4.29 -7.23
CA ILE A 53 6.32 4.05 -5.99
C ILE A 53 5.74 2.80 -5.34
N MET A 54 6.61 1.81 -5.12
CA MET A 54 6.28 0.54 -4.47
C MET A 54 6.46 0.64 -2.96
N HIS A 55 5.60 -0.03 -2.21
CA HIS A 55 5.73 -0.24 -0.77
C HIS A 55 5.89 -1.75 -0.46
N PRO A 56 6.80 -2.14 0.45
CA PRO A 56 7.73 -1.31 1.22
C PRO A 56 8.84 -0.67 0.36
N ILE A 57 9.37 0.47 0.82
CA ILE A 57 10.45 1.22 0.12
C ILE A 57 11.80 0.48 0.26
N HIS A 58 11.89 -0.44 1.21
CA HIS A 58 12.99 -1.38 1.33
C HIS A 58 12.65 -2.68 0.62
N THR A 59 13.65 -3.28 -0.03
CA THR A 59 13.55 -4.60 -0.62
C THR A 59 13.48 -5.63 0.50
N GLU A 60 12.28 -6.15 0.78
CA GLU A 60 12.13 -7.37 1.57
C GLU A 60 12.45 -8.55 0.65
N ARG A 61 13.33 -9.42 1.12
CA ARG A 61 13.62 -10.67 0.42
C ARG A 61 12.62 -11.68 0.97
N ASP A 62 11.45 -11.76 0.33
CA ASP A 62 10.38 -12.67 0.76
C ASP A 62 10.75 -14.16 0.63
N VAL A 63 11.85 -14.44 -0.06
CA VAL A 63 12.35 -15.80 -0.30
C VAL A 63 13.69 -15.99 0.40
N ASP A 64 13.70 -16.87 1.39
CA ASP A 64 14.90 -17.32 2.07
C ASP A 64 15.82 -18.02 1.04
N PRO A 65 17.08 -17.60 0.84
CA PRO A 65 17.96 -18.21 -0.16
C PRO A 65 18.16 -19.72 0.01
N SER A 66 17.95 -20.27 1.21
CA SER A 66 17.91 -21.71 1.47
C SER A 66 16.79 -22.41 0.70
N THR A 67 15.57 -21.85 0.75
CA THR A 67 14.42 -22.36 0.00
C THR A 67 14.58 -22.26 -1.51
N LEU A 68 15.46 -21.37 -2.02
CA LEU A 68 15.80 -21.34 -3.44
C LEU A 68 16.58 -22.57 -3.86
N ALA A 69 17.38 -23.19 -2.99
CA ALA A 69 18.05 -24.45 -3.29
C ALA A 69 17.04 -25.60 -3.34
N ASP A 70 16.12 -25.68 -2.37
CA ASP A 70 15.05 -26.69 -2.35
C ASP A 70 14.09 -26.55 -3.54
N LEU A 71 13.72 -25.31 -3.89
CA LEU A 71 12.95 -25.00 -5.09
C LEU A 71 13.76 -25.24 -6.36
N ALA A 72 15.07 -25.00 -6.37
CA ALA A 72 15.94 -25.28 -7.51
C ALA A 72 16.17 -26.77 -7.72
N GLU A 73 16.24 -27.58 -6.66
CA GLU A 73 16.32 -29.05 -6.71
C GLU A 73 14.97 -29.64 -7.16
N ALA A 74 13.86 -29.14 -6.60
CA ALA A 74 12.50 -29.50 -7.05
C ALA A 74 12.23 -29.05 -8.50
N GLU A 75 12.74 -27.88 -8.90
CA GLU A 75 12.70 -27.42 -10.29
C GLU A 75 13.66 -28.20 -11.18
N GLN A 76 14.87 -28.57 -10.73
CA GLN A 76 15.87 -29.30 -11.53
C GLN A 76 15.39 -30.70 -11.90
N ALA A 77 14.66 -31.38 -11.00
CA ALA A 77 13.97 -32.62 -11.31
C ALA A 77 12.89 -32.45 -12.42
N VAL A 78 12.28 -31.25 -12.53
CA VAL A 78 11.36 -30.86 -13.62
C VAL A 78 12.12 -30.34 -14.86
N LYS A 79 13.38 -29.88 -14.70
CA LYS A 79 14.33 -29.41 -15.74
C LYS A 79 14.97 -30.52 -16.58
N GLU A 80 14.72 -31.79 -16.33
CA GLU A 80 15.19 -32.89 -17.20
C GLU A 80 14.05 -33.51 -18.05
N SER A 81 12.90 -32.84 -18.11
CA SER A 81 11.69 -32.94 -18.99
C SER A 81 11.46 -32.30 -20.40
N HIS A 82 12.32 -32.25 -21.44
CA HIS A 82 12.18 -31.37 -22.63
C HIS A 82 11.54 -32.28 -23.64
N TRP A 83 10.24 -32.40 -23.50
CA TRP A 83 9.50 -33.41 -24.23
C TRP A 83 9.11 -32.87 -25.61
N THR A 84 9.48 -33.61 -26.66
CA THR A 84 9.09 -33.32 -28.03
C THR A 84 8.12 -34.40 -28.51
N GLY A 85 6.91 -34.00 -28.90
CA GLY A 85 5.88 -34.93 -29.33
C GLY A 85 6.08 -35.36 -30.78
N THR A 86 6.41 -36.63 -31.02
CA THR A 86 6.78 -37.16 -32.34
C THR A 86 5.67 -37.06 -33.40
N ARG A 87 4.38 -37.04 -33.03
CA ARG A 87 3.24 -36.90 -33.97
C ARG A 87 2.79 -35.47 -34.23
N THR A 88 3.00 -34.56 -33.28
CA THR A 88 2.47 -33.18 -33.30
C THR A 88 3.57 -32.12 -33.49
N GLY A 89 4.84 -32.49 -33.39
CA GLY A 89 5.99 -31.60 -33.60
C GLY A 89 6.13 -30.46 -32.58
N SER A 90 5.32 -30.45 -31.52
CA SER A 90 5.32 -29.38 -30.52
C SER A 90 6.42 -29.62 -29.48
N THR A 91 7.30 -28.63 -29.32
CA THR A 91 8.38 -28.59 -28.34
C THR A 91 7.95 -27.81 -27.08
N ARG A 92 8.25 -28.33 -25.89
CA ARG A 92 8.08 -27.63 -24.61
C ARG A 92 9.40 -27.55 -23.83
N LEU A 93 9.55 -26.52 -23.00
CA LEU A 93 10.79 -26.24 -22.26
C LEU A 93 10.87 -27.06 -20.95
N GLN A 94 12.00 -27.73 -20.72
CA GLN A 94 12.67 -27.88 -19.44
C GLN A 94 13.31 -26.57 -19.04
N LEU A 95 13.40 -26.41 -17.75
CA LEU A 95 13.56 -25.16 -17.05
C LEU A 95 15.09 -24.78 -16.94
N SER A 96 16.04 -25.56 -17.49
CA SER A 96 17.51 -25.35 -17.36
C SER A 96 18.04 -24.21 -18.24
N ALA A 97 17.40 -23.97 -19.38
CA ALA A 97 17.67 -22.83 -20.25
C ALA A 97 17.12 -21.48 -19.72
N VAL A 98 16.40 -21.49 -18.59
CA VAL A 98 15.67 -20.31 -18.06
C VAL A 98 16.44 -19.59 -16.93
N LEU A 99 17.57 -20.13 -16.47
CA LEU A 99 18.39 -19.57 -15.38
C LEU A 99 19.55 -18.67 -15.83
N THR A 100 19.58 -18.17 -17.07
CA THR A 100 20.57 -17.13 -17.43
C THR A 100 20.20 -15.80 -16.75
N PRO A 101 21.15 -15.11 -16.08
CA PRO A 101 20.90 -13.81 -15.44
C PRO A 101 20.41 -12.73 -16.42
N ASP A 102 20.57 -12.95 -17.72
CA ASP A 102 20.09 -12.08 -18.80
C ASP A 102 18.57 -12.15 -19.03
N VAL A 103 17.89 -13.21 -18.55
CA VAL A 103 16.42 -13.34 -18.61
C VAL A 103 15.73 -12.58 -17.47
N VAL A 104 16.48 -12.29 -16.40
CA VAL A 104 15.97 -11.50 -15.28
C VAL A 104 15.86 -10.04 -15.73
N ARG A 105 14.63 -9.56 -15.90
CA ARG A 105 14.37 -8.14 -16.17
C ARG A 105 15.08 -7.31 -15.10
N LYS A 106 15.85 -6.31 -15.53
CA LYS A 106 16.52 -5.38 -14.62
C LYS A 106 15.49 -4.84 -13.62
N PRO A 107 15.83 -4.62 -12.34
CA PRO A 107 14.86 -4.18 -11.32
C PRO A 107 14.06 -2.95 -11.74
N ARG A 108 14.69 -2.05 -12.52
CA ARG A 108 14.04 -0.87 -13.08
C ARG A 108 12.93 -1.23 -14.05
N ASP A 109 13.02 -2.31 -14.82
CA ASP A 109 12.06 -2.70 -15.85
C ASP A 109 10.95 -3.65 -15.34
N LEU A 110 10.95 -3.94 -14.03
CA LEU A 110 9.86 -4.65 -13.35
C LEU A 110 8.62 -3.77 -13.14
N VAL A 111 8.79 -2.45 -13.16
CA VAL A 111 7.71 -1.47 -13.04
C VAL A 111 7.74 -0.57 -14.26
N GLY A 112 6.59 -0.39 -14.89
CA GLY A 112 6.44 0.46 -16.03
C GLY A 112 6.56 1.95 -15.69
N LYS A 113 7.15 2.75 -16.59
CA LYS A 113 7.04 4.21 -16.55
C LYS A 113 5.56 4.61 -16.71
N LEU A 114 5.03 5.45 -15.83
CA LEU A 114 3.72 6.07 -15.99
C LEU A 114 3.88 7.32 -16.88
N SER A 115 3.01 7.51 -17.86
CA SER A 115 3.02 8.68 -18.73
C SER A 115 1.72 9.46 -18.63
N GLY A 116 1.80 10.79 -18.75
CA GLY A 116 0.65 11.70 -18.78
C GLY A 116 -0.27 11.54 -17.57
N LEU A 117 -1.47 11.02 -17.81
CA LEU A 117 -2.52 10.81 -16.80
C LEU A 117 -2.07 9.88 -15.65
N GLY A 118 -1.27 8.85 -15.95
CA GLY A 118 -0.76 7.94 -14.92
C GLY A 118 0.17 8.66 -13.93
N ALA A 119 1.00 9.58 -14.42
CA ALA A 119 1.87 10.39 -13.57
C ALA A 119 1.06 11.35 -12.69
N ILE A 120 0.02 12.00 -13.24
CA ILE A 120 -0.90 12.85 -12.48
C ILE A 120 -1.59 12.05 -11.37
N GLY A 121 -2.04 10.84 -11.67
CA GLY A 121 -2.63 9.95 -10.68
C GLY A 121 -1.67 9.62 -9.54
N GLU A 122 -0.38 9.41 -9.84
CA GLU A 122 0.64 9.16 -8.82
C GLU A 122 0.93 10.41 -7.97
N TYR A 123 0.98 11.60 -8.58
CA TYR A 123 1.10 12.86 -7.83
C TYR A 123 -0.08 13.07 -6.87
N MET A 124 -1.30 12.84 -7.34
CA MET A 124 -2.51 12.91 -6.52
C MET A 124 -2.45 11.94 -5.34
N PHE A 125 -1.99 10.70 -5.56
CA PHE A 125 -1.84 9.70 -4.51
C PHE A 125 -0.82 10.11 -3.45
N ILE A 126 0.35 10.62 -3.87
CA ILE A 126 1.40 11.08 -2.96
C ILE A 126 0.96 12.30 -2.14
N LEU A 127 0.24 13.23 -2.76
CA LEU A 127 -0.22 14.46 -2.09
C LEU A 127 -1.45 14.25 -1.21
N ARG A 128 -2.17 13.13 -1.37
CA ARG A 128 -3.42 12.85 -0.66
C ARG A 128 -3.32 13.03 0.86
N PRO A 129 -2.34 12.47 1.59
CA PRO A 129 -2.26 12.63 3.04
C PRO A 129 -2.08 14.10 3.46
N LEU A 130 -1.26 14.85 2.71
CA LEU A 130 -1.03 16.28 2.96
C LEU A 130 -2.30 17.10 2.73
N ILE A 131 -2.98 16.88 1.60
CA ILE A 131 -4.26 17.55 1.30
C ILE A 131 -5.30 17.26 2.37
N TYR A 132 -5.38 16.01 2.83
CA TYR A 132 -6.30 15.62 3.90
C TYR A 132 -6.02 16.36 5.22
N VAL A 133 -4.76 16.42 5.66
CA VAL A 133 -4.40 17.12 6.90
C VAL A 133 -4.66 18.62 6.79
N LEU A 134 -4.35 19.23 5.64
CA LEU A 134 -4.66 20.64 5.39
C LEU A 134 -6.17 20.90 5.39
N ALA A 135 -6.96 20.02 4.77
CA ALA A 135 -8.41 20.11 4.79
C ALA A 135 -8.98 19.95 6.22
N MET A 136 -8.46 19.03 7.03
CA MET A 136 -8.84 18.91 8.44
C MET A 136 -8.50 20.14 9.27
N ARG A 137 -7.37 20.81 8.99
CA ARG A 137 -7.02 22.07 9.67
C ARG A 137 -7.99 23.21 9.33
N LYS A 138 -8.54 23.23 8.12
CA LYS A 138 -9.47 24.27 7.67
C LYS A 138 -10.91 24.01 8.07
N TYR A 139 -11.41 22.78 7.87
CA TYR A 139 -12.82 22.42 8.06
C TYR A 139 -13.11 21.69 9.38
N GLY A 140 -12.07 21.33 10.14
CA GLY A 140 -12.18 20.59 11.39
C GLY A 140 -12.32 19.08 11.21
N GLN A 141 -12.16 18.34 12.30
CA GLN A 141 -12.16 16.86 12.30
C GLN A 141 -13.56 16.25 12.13
N LYS A 142 -14.60 16.93 12.61
CA LYS A 142 -16.00 16.44 12.54
C LYS A 142 -16.65 16.66 11.18
N SER A 143 -15.98 17.39 10.27
CA SER A 143 -16.51 17.69 8.95
C SER A 143 -16.33 16.49 8.01
N TRP A 144 -17.32 16.28 7.16
CA TRP A 144 -17.27 15.26 6.11
C TRP A 144 -16.43 15.69 4.91
N TYR A 145 -16.14 16.98 4.78
CA TYR A 145 -15.42 17.52 3.63
C TYR A 145 -14.01 16.91 3.44
N PRO A 146 -13.14 16.84 4.47
CA PRO A 146 -11.81 16.23 4.32
C PRO A 146 -11.90 14.75 3.92
N TRP A 147 -12.88 14.02 4.47
CA TRP A 147 -13.09 12.60 4.21
C TRP A 147 -13.47 12.35 2.75
N PHE A 148 -14.50 13.05 2.24
CA PHE A 148 -14.92 12.93 0.84
C PHE A 148 -13.85 13.45 -0.13
N LEU A 149 -13.17 14.55 0.20
CA LEU A 149 -12.11 15.10 -0.64
C LEU A 149 -10.98 14.08 -0.85
N SER A 150 -10.52 13.45 0.23
CA SER A 150 -9.44 12.46 0.17
C SER A 150 -9.90 11.17 -0.53
N LEU A 151 -11.15 10.75 -0.34
CA LEU A 151 -11.73 9.63 -1.07
C LEU A 151 -11.83 9.93 -2.58
N ALA A 152 -12.25 11.14 -2.95
CA ALA A 152 -12.35 11.56 -4.34
C ALA A 152 -10.98 11.58 -5.02
N ILE A 153 -9.94 12.09 -4.34
CA ILE A 153 -8.55 12.08 -4.84
C ILE A 153 -8.04 10.64 -5.02
N GLU A 154 -8.34 9.75 -4.07
CA GLU A 154 -7.97 8.33 -4.14
C GLU A 154 -8.61 7.64 -5.36
N LEU A 155 -9.91 7.87 -5.59
CA LEU A 155 -10.63 7.31 -6.73
C LEU A 155 -10.10 7.88 -8.05
N ALA A 156 -9.92 9.20 -8.14
CA ALA A 156 -9.39 9.87 -9.32
C ALA A 156 -7.95 9.41 -9.66
N SER A 157 -7.11 9.23 -8.64
CA SER A 157 -5.77 8.67 -8.82
C SER A 157 -5.83 7.26 -9.41
N ARG A 158 -6.68 6.39 -8.84
CA ARG A 158 -6.82 5.00 -9.30
C ARG A 158 -7.37 4.88 -10.69
N THR A 159 -8.39 5.67 -11.04
CA THR A 159 -8.94 5.65 -12.40
C THR A 159 -7.88 6.07 -13.41
N SER A 160 -7.13 7.12 -13.11
CA SER A 160 -6.04 7.62 -13.98
C SER A 160 -4.92 6.60 -14.16
N ILE A 161 -4.51 5.93 -13.08
CA ILE A 161 -3.46 4.89 -13.12
C ILE A 161 -3.96 3.64 -13.85
N LYS A 162 -5.17 3.16 -13.56
CA LYS A 162 -5.77 1.99 -14.24
C LYS A 162 -5.95 2.23 -15.73
N GLN A 163 -6.39 3.42 -16.13
CA GLN A 163 -6.51 3.79 -17.54
C GLN A 163 -5.14 3.79 -18.22
N CYS A 164 -4.12 4.40 -17.60
CA CYS A 164 -2.76 4.41 -18.13
C CYS A 164 -2.16 3.00 -18.28
N LEU A 165 -2.35 2.14 -17.27
CA LEU A 165 -1.95 0.74 -17.33
C LEU A 165 -2.68 0.03 -18.48
N SER A 166 -4.01 0.15 -18.54
CA SER A 166 -4.85 -0.57 -19.53
C SER A 166 -4.53 -0.19 -20.98
N SER A 167 -4.15 1.06 -21.23
CA SER A 167 -3.74 1.54 -22.57
C SER A 167 -2.34 1.09 -22.99
N ARG A 168 -1.59 0.43 -22.11
CA ARG A 168 -0.22 0.00 -22.37
C ARG A 168 -0.22 -1.31 -23.17
N PRO A 169 0.57 -1.44 -24.26
CA PRO A 169 0.65 -2.68 -25.01
C PRO A 169 1.05 -3.81 -24.06
N SER A 170 0.22 -4.86 -24.00
CA SER A 170 0.47 -6.02 -23.14
C SER A 170 1.75 -6.69 -23.61
N GLY A 171 2.82 -6.55 -22.81
CA GLY A 171 4.13 -7.10 -23.13
C GLY A 171 4.10 -8.63 -23.03
N GLY A 172 3.75 -9.30 -24.12
CA GLY A 172 4.07 -10.71 -24.44
C GLY A 172 3.61 -11.82 -23.50
N GLY A 173 2.90 -11.51 -22.40
CA GLY A 173 2.43 -12.48 -21.44
C GLY A 173 0.90 -12.56 -21.41
N ARG A 174 0.35 -13.77 -21.53
CA ARG A 174 -1.07 -14.09 -21.30
C ARG A 174 -1.44 -13.75 -19.85
N GLY A 175 -1.83 -12.51 -19.56
CA GLY A 175 -2.11 -12.14 -18.16
C GLY A 175 -2.39 -10.68 -17.87
N GLY A 176 -3.27 -10.04 -18.63
CA GLY A 176 -3.83 -8.72 -18.29
C GLY A 176 -2.82 -7.55 -18.36
N SER A 177 -3.36 -6.34 -18.36
CA SER A 177 -2.56 -5.12 -18.31
C SER A 177 -1.87 -4.96 -16.94
N GLY A 178 -0.60 -4.54 -16.94
CA GLY A 178 0.20 -4.24 -15.75
C GLY A 178 1.08 -5.40 -15.24
N THR A 179 2.23 -5.06 -14.66
CA THR A 179 3.15 -6.04 -14.04
C THR A 179 2.58 -6.60 -12.74
N VAL A 180 3.10 -7.75 -12.28
CA VAL A 180 2.63 -8.38 -11.02
C VAL A 180 2.77 -7.40 -9.85
N LEU A 181 3.92 -6.72 -9.77
CA LEU A 181 4.18 -5.67 -8.78
C LEU A 181 3.14 -4.55 -8.84
N GLU A 182 2.80 -4.08 -10.05
CA GLU A 182 1.81 -3.01 -10.19
C GLU A 182 0.43 -3.42 -9.66
N LYS A 183 0.04 -4.67 -9.90
CA LYS A 183 -1.24 -5.21 -9.40
C LYS A 183 -1.23 -5.33 -7.88
N ASP A 184 -0.13 -5.78 -7.29
CA ASP A 184 -0.04 -5.93 -5.84
C ASP A 184 -0.04 -4.59 -5.12
N GLU A 185 0.62 -3.57 -5.67
CA GLU A 185 0.51 -2.21 -5.14
C GLU A 185 -0.92 -1.66 -5.27
N LEU A 186 -1.63 -1.94 -6.37
CA LEU A 186 -3.05 -1.56 -6.50
C LEU A 186 -3.95 -2.27 -5.47
N LYS A 187 -3.68 -3.54 -5.16
CA LYS A 187 -4.38 -4.26 -4.08
C LYS A 187 -4.07 -3.63 -2.72
N ARG A 188 -2.80 -3.31 -2.44
CA ARG A 188 -2.40 -2.63 -1.21
C ARG A 188 -3.14 -1.30 -1.06
N ARG A 189 -3.16 -0.48 -2.13
CA ARG A 189 -3.96 0.75 -2.15
C ARG A 189 -5.42 0.45 -1.84
N LEU A 190 -6.02 -0.59 -2.44
CA LEU A 190 -7.39 -1.00 -2.11
C LEU A 190 -7.60 -1.29 -0.62
N TRP A 191 -6.69 -2.02 0.02
CA TRP A 191 -6.73 -2.23 1.47
C TRP A 191 -6.64 -0.91 2.25
N LEU A 192 -5.81 0.04 1.82
CA LEU A 192 -5.76 1.39 2.40
C LEU A 192 -7.08 2.15 2.29
N LEU A 193 -7.92 1.85 1.29
CA LEU A 193 -9.25 2.44 1.18
C LEU A 193 -10.19 1.94 2.26
N LEU A 194 -10.07 0.68 2.68
CA LEU A 194 -10.89 0.12 3.76
C LEU A 194 -10.61 0.82 5.09
N TYR A 195 -9.37 1.28 5.35
CA TYR A 195 -9.05 2.05 6.55
C TYR A 195 -9.79 3.40 6.64
N TYR A 196 -10.35 3.93 5.55
CA TYR A 196 -11.20 5.14 5.63
C TYR A 196 -12.49 4.93 6.42
N VAL A 197 -12.98 3.68 6.51
CA VAL A 197 -14.15 3.32 7.32
C VAL A 197 -13.83 3.47 8.81
N LEU A 198 -12.57 3.30 9.20
CA LEU A 198 -12.08 3.48 10.57
C LEU A 198 -11.68 4.93 10.87
N ARG A 199 -11.80 5.83 9.90
CA ARG A 199 -11.42 7.24 10.04
C ARG A 199 -12.63 8.11 10.39
N SER A 200 -12.44 9.08 11.27
CA SER A 200 -13.44 10.13 11.53
C SER A 200 -13.69 10.95 10.24
N PRO A 201 -14.94 11.35 9.94
CA PRO A 201 -16.17 11.25 10.76
C PRO A 201 -16.99 9.97 10.55
N PHE A 202 -16.64 9.11 9.58
CA PHE A 202 -17.40 7.89 9.31
C PHE A 202 -17.40 6.96 10.53
N TYR A 203 -16.21 6.78 11.12
CA TYR A 203 -16.04 5.95 12.31
C TYR A 203 -16.93 6.41 13.47
N ASP A 204 -16.90 7.70 13.81
CA ASP A 204 -17.63 8.26 14.95
C ASP A 204 -19.15 8.09 14.84
N ARG A 205 -19.70 8.12 13.62
CA ARG A 205 -21.15 8.08 13.39
C ARG A 205 -21.72 6.70 13.15
N PHE A 206 -20.98 5.81 12.49
CA PHE A 206 -21.51 4.52 12.04
C PHE A 206 -20.74 3.35 12.66
N THR A 207 -19.41 3.40 12.60
CA THR A 207 -18.58 2.24 12.98
C THR A 207 -18.49 2.08 14.50
N LYS A 208 -18.40 3.17 15.27
CA LYS A 208 -18.18 3.15 16.72
C LYS A 208 -19.25 2.36 17.47
N GLU A 209 -20.53 2.68 17.24
CA GLU A 209 -21.65 1.99 17.90
C GLU A 209 -21.75 0.52 17.47
N ARG A 210 -21.53 0.25 16.17
CA ARG A 210 -21.55 -1.12 15.65
C ARG A 210 -20.41 -1.96 16.21
N LEU A 211 -19.23 -1.37 16.34
CA LEU A 211 -18.05 -2.00 16.90
C LEU A 211 -18.25 -2.28 18.40
N HIS A 212 -18.82 -1.33 19.13
CA HIS A 212 -19.13 -1.51 20.55
C HIS A 212 -20.10 -2.67 20.76
N ASN A 213 -21.22 -2.69 20.04
CA ASN A 213 -22.21 -3.76 20.09
C ASN A 213 -21.62 -5.13 19.67
N PHE A 214 -20.73 -5.12 18.67
CA PHE A 214 -20.00 -6.31 18.25
C PHE A 214 -19.07 -6.82 19.36
N CYS A 215 -18.26 -5.95 19.96
CA CYS A 215 -17.36 -6.30 21.06
C CYS A 215 -18.13 -6.83 22.27
N GLU A 216 -19.29 -6.25 22.60
CA GLU A 216 -20.16 -6.78 23.65
C GLU A 216 -20.73 -8.17 23.32
N SER A 217 -21.20 -8.37 22.09
CA SER A 217 -21.73 -9.66 21.63
C SER A 217 -20.67 -10.75 21.63
N VAL A 218 -19.45 -10.41 21.20
CA VAL A 218 -18.29 -11.30 21.14
C VAL A 218 -17.75 -11.61 22.54
N SER A 219 -17.70 -10.62 23.43
CA SER A 219 -17.26 -10.79 24.82
C SER A 219 -18.14 -11.76 25.61
N LYS A 220 -19.41 -11.93 25.21
CA LYS A 220 -20.35 -12.87 25.84
C LYS A 220 -20.08 -14.34 25.48
N LYS A 221 -19.29 -14.61 24.43
CA LYS A 221 -18.97 -15.97 23.98
C LYS A 221 -17.57 -16.37 24.44
N PRO A 222 -17.40 -17.45 25.23
CA PRO A 222 -16.12 -17.78 25.87
C PRO A 222 -14.99 -18.09 24.88
N LEU A 223 -15.31 -18.57 23.67
CA LEU A 223 -14.32 -18.91 22.64
C LEU A 223 -13.77 -17.70 21.87
N ILE A 224 -14.51 -16.58 21.83
CA ILE A 224 -14.18 -15.42 20.97
C ILE A 224 -13.99 -14.16 21.83
N SER A 225 -14.18 -14.25 23.15
CA SER A 225 -14.06 -13.13 24.09
C SER A 225 -12.71 -12.41 24.02
N LEU A 226 -11.64 -13.15 23.72
CA LEU A 226 -10.29 -12.60 23.53
C LEU A 226 -10.23 -11.57 22.39
N VAL A 227 -10.92 -11.83 21.27
CA VAL A 227 -10.98 -10.89 20.14
C VAL A 227 -11.69 -9.60 20.56
N GLY A 228 -12.79 -9.73 21.31
CA GLY A 228 -13.53 -8.57 21.85
C GLY A 228 -12.69 -7.71 22.81
N GLY A 229 -11.85 -8.36 23.64
CA GLY A 229 -10.90 -7.69 24.51
C GLY A 229 -9.84 -6.90 23.73
N ILE A 230 -9.15 -7.57 22.80
CA ILE A 230 -8.12 -6.95 21.96
C ILE A 230 -8.68 -5.72 21.23
N VAL A 231 -9.83 -5.85 20.56
CA VAL A 231 -10.42 -4.73 19.80
C VAL A 231 -10.76 -3.55 20.71
N ARG A 232 -11.26 -3.82 21.93
CA ARG A 232 -11.56 -2.77 22.93
C ARG A 232 -10.29 -2.05 23.39
N ASP A 233 -9.18 -2.76 23.55
CA ASP A 233 -7.89 -2.18 23.93
C ASP A 233 -7.29 -1.30 22.82
N TYR A 234 -7.52 -1.65 21.55
CA TYR A 234 -7.07 -0.85 20.39
C TYR A 234 -7.98 0.34 20.07
N GLN A 235 -9.25 0.33 20.49
CA GLN A 235 -10.20 1.41 20.26
C GLN A 235 -9.68 2.82 20.64
N PRO A 236 -9.13 3.06 21.85
CA PRO A 236 -8.62 4.39 22.22
C PRO A 236 -7.43 4.84 21.36
N LEU A 237 -6.64 3.91 20.83
CA LEU A 237 -5.53 4.23 19.94
C LEU A 237 -6.04 4.78 18.60
N TRP A 238 -7.10 4.18 18.03
CA TRP A 238 -7.70 4.64 16.77
C TRP A 238 -8.35 6.02 16.89
N GLU A 239 -8.92 6.32 18.06
CA GLU A 239 -9.60 7.58 18.34
C GLU A 239 -8.61 8.73 18.62
N SER A 240 -7.47 8.44 19.27
CA SER A 240 -6.52 9.47 19.70
C SER A 240 -5.39 9.75 18.70
N VAL A 241 -4.92 8.73 17.98
CA VAL A 241 -3.73 8.79 17.12
C VAL A 241 -4.13 8.84 15.65
N TYR A 242 -3.78 9.93 14.98
CA TYR A 242 -4.01 10.15 13.56
C TYR A 242 -3.28 9.14 12.68
N PHE A 243 -2.00 8.88 12.95
CA PHE A 243 -1.17 8.02 12.08
C PHE A 243 -1.61 6.56 12.07
N TYR A 244 -2.27 6.08 13.12
CA TYR A 244 -2.78 4.70 13.16
C TYR A 244 -3.88 4.46 12.10
N THR A 245 -4.69 5.47 11.81
CA THR A 245 -5.76 5.39 10.80
C THR A 245 -5.36 6.03 9.46
N ALA A 246 -4.26 6.80 9.43
CA ALA A 246 -3.68 7.35 8.23
C ALA A 246 -2.73 6.32 7.61
N GLY A 247 -3.27 5.25 7.03
CA GLY A 247 -2.46 4.27 6.32
C GLY A 247 -1.70 4.95 5.15
N SER A 248 -0.45 5.33 5.40
CA SER A 248 0.43 6.12 4.52
C SER A 248 1.79 5.49 4.37
#